data_AF-A0A3D5I104-F1
#
_entry.id   AF-A0A3D5I104-F1
#
_cell.length_a   1.000
_cell.length_b   1.000
_cell.length_c   1.000
_cell.angle_alpha   90.00
_cell.angle_beta   90.00
_cell.angle_gamma   90.00
#
_symmetry.space_group_name_H-M   'P 1'
#
loop_
_entity.id
_entity.type
_entity.pdbx_description
1 polymer ?
#
loop_
_entity_poly.entity_id
_entity_poly.type
_entity_poly.pdbx_seq_one_letter_code
_entity_poly.pdbx_strand_id
1 'polypeptide(L)'
;MSFDPRSLERLQELGRQLPKPLEAPTPQAQTKPQRQHRVEIEEDPEELFRQLMQVSPDGTVPEHLMARLRQLEAQRKRAPQGANAKRTSANKGTSSDPNQDDSLYSEFEQMLLEEDDA
;
A
#
# COMPACT_ATOMS: atom_id res chain seq x y z
N MET A 1 26.96 -47.20 -22.92
CA MET A 1 27.16 -47.03 -21.47
C MET A 1 26.10 -47.86 -20.76
N SER A 2 26.50 -48.96 -20.12
CA SER A 2 25.61 -49.90 -19.43
C SER A 2 25.46 -49.49 -17.96
N PHE A 3 24.23 -49.43 -17.46
CA PHE A 3 23.97 -49.25 -16.03
C PHE A 3 24.21 -50.58 -15.30
N ASP A 4 25.02 -50.54 -14.24
CA ASP A 4 25.33 -51.69 -13.38
C ASP A 4 24.08 -52.03 -12.53
N PRO A 5 23.63 -53.30 -12.42
CA PRO A 5 22.44 -53.68 -11.64
C PRO A 5 22.39 -53.11 -10.21
N ARG A 6 23.55 -52.95 -9.55
CA ARG A 6 23.62 -52.32 -8.22
C ARG A 6 23.25 -50.84 -8.21
N SER A 7 23.49 -50.14 -9.31
CA SER A 7 23.13 -48.72 -9.45
C SER A 7 21.62 -48.52 -9.59
N LEU A 8 20.93 -49.48 -10.23
CA LEU A 8 19.46 -49.50 -10.31
C LEU A 8 18.82 -49.73 -8.94
N GLU A 9 19.35 -50.68 -8.18
CA GLU A 9 18.88 -50.98 -6.82
C GLU A 9 19.03 -49.76 -5.90
N ARG A 10 20.21 -49.12 -5.90
CA ARG A 10 20.45 -47.90 -5.12
C ARG A 10 19.53 -46.74 -5.52
N LEU A 11 19.22 -46.59 -6.81
CA LEU A 11 18.33 -45.54 -7.31
C LEU A 11 16.88 -45.80 -6.88
N GLN A 12 16.45 -47.07 -6.87
CA GLN A 12 15.16 -47.48 -6.33
C GLN A 12 15.08 -47.27 -4.81
N GLU A 13 16.14 -47.55 -4.07
CA GLU A 13 16.22 -47.28 -2.63
C GLU A 13 16.08 -45.78 -2.32
N LEU A 14 16.79 -44.92 -3.07
CA LEU A 14 16.70 -43.46 -2.92
C LEU A 14 15.30 -42.93 -3.30
N GLY A 15 14.69 -43.48 -4.36
CA GLY A 15 13.32 -43.13 -4.75
C GLY A 15 12.26 -43.54 -3.72
N ARG A 16 12.59 -44.47 -2.81
CA ARG A 16 11.70 -44.93 -1.73
C ARG A 16 11.90 -44.17 -0.41
N GLN A 17 13.00 -43.43 -0.26
CA GLN A 17 13.21 -42.58 0.91
C GLN A 17 12.48 -41.26 0.73
N LEU A 18 11.16 -41.26 0.97
CA LEU A 18 10.41 -40.03 1.10
C LEU A 18 10.83 -39.35 2.44
N PRO A 19 11.27 -38.08 2.45
CA PRO A 19 11.52 -37.38 3.70
C PRO A 19 10.23 -37.35 4.53
N LYS A 20 10.38 -37.25 5.86
CA LYS A 20 9.24 -37.21 6.79
C LYS A 20 8.23 -36.15 6.31
N PRO A 21 6.94 -36.51 6.14
CA PRO A 21 5.93 -35.55 5.74
C PRO A 21 5.85 -34.44 6.80
N LEU A 22 5.78 -33.19 6.32
CA LEU A 22 5.56 -32.03 7.17
C LEU A 22 4.22 -32.21 7.90
N GLU A 23 4.15 -31.78 9.16
CA GLU A 23 2.90 -31.80 9.90
C GLU A 23 1.85 -31.00 9.12
N ALA A 24 0.69 -31.62 8.86
CA ALA A 24 -0.41 -30.92 8.23
C ALA A 24 -0.82 -29.75 9.14
N PRO A 25 -1.03 -28.54 8.60
CA PRO A 25 -1.42 -27.40 9.40
C PRO A 25 -2.72 -27.76 10.14
N THR A 26 -2.67 -27.76 11.46
CA THR A 26 -3.87 -27.94 12.28
C THR A 26 -4.88 -26.89 11.85
N PRO A 27 -6.14 -27.25 11.50
CA PRO A 27 -7.18 -26.28 11.25
C PRO A 27 -7.44 -25.54 12.56
N GLN A 28 -6.77 -24.40 12.73
CA GLN A 28 -7.09 -23.49 13.82
C GLN A 28 -8.53 -23.05 13.59
N ALA A 29 -9.41 -23.38 14.54
CA ALA A 29 -10.74 -22.82 14.59
C ALA A 29 -10.61 -21.29 14.53
N GLN A 30 -10.95 -20.72 13.37
CA GLN A 30 -10.84 -19.30 13.09
C GLN A 30 -11.97 -18.57 13.81
N THR A 31 -11.78 -18.23 15.08
CA THR A 31 -12.64 -17.29 15.80
C THR A 31 -11.84 -16.33 16.67
N LYS A 32 -10.66 -15.93 16.19
CA LYS A 32 -10.02 -14.70 16.68
C LYS A 32 -10.07 -13.69 15.54
N PRO A 33 -10.60 -12.47 15.76
CA PRO A 33 -10.52 -11.44 14.74
C PRO A 33 -9.04 -11.28 14.41
N GLN A 34 -8.64 -11.67 13.20
CA GLN A 34 -7.33 -11.34 12.69
C GLN A 34 -7.21 -9.83 12.87
N ARG A 35 -6.23 -9.38 13.65
CA ARG A 35 -6.00 -7.96 13.88
C ARG A 35 -5.53 -7.40 12.55
N GLN A 36 -6.48 -7.03 11.71
CA GLN A 36 -6.23 -6.39 10.43
C GLN A 36 -5.34 -5.20 10.70
N HIS A 37 -4.22 -5.14 9.98
CA HIS A 37 -3.32 -4.01 10.12
C HIS A 37 -4.06 -2.75 9.66
N ARG A 38 -3.73 -1.58 10.22
CA ARG A 38 -4.39 -0.32 9.85
C ARG A 38 -4.36 -0.06 8.33
N VAL A 39 -3.24 -0.41 7.68
CA VAL A 39 -3.06 -0.35 6.22
C VAL A 39 -4.07 -1.19 5.43
N GLU A 40 -4.69 -2.19 6.03
CA GLU A 40 -5.72 -3.03 5.39
C GLU A 40 -7.13 -2.45 5.54
N ILE A 41 -7.34 -1.50 6.44
CA ILE A 41 -8.66 -0.90 6.66
C ILE A 41 -8.73 0.50 6.03
N GLU A 42 -7.58 1.16 5.84
CA GLU A 42 -7.52 2.53 5.34
C GLU A 42 -8.18 2.69 3.95
N GLU A 43 -9.00 3.73 3.83
CA GLU A 43 -9.75 4.07 2.61
C GLU A 43 -9.18 5.32 1.92
N ASP A 44 -8.45 6.17 2.65
CA ASP A 44 -7.77 7.32 2.07
C ASP A 44 -6.42 6.90 1.45
N PRO A 45 -6.21 7.12 0.13
CA PRO A 45 -4.93 6.79 -0.51
C PRO A 45 -3.73 7.51 0.12
N GLU A 46 -3.90 8.74 0.64
CA GLU A 46 -2.80 9.50 1.24
C GLU A 46 -2.37 8.92 2.59
N GLU A 47 -3.35 8.60 3.45
CA GLU A 47 -3.08 7.96 4.75
C GLU A 47 -2.56 6.53 4.59
N LEU A 48 -3.08 5.78 3.61
CA LEU A 48 -2.57 4.44 3.29
C LEU A 48 -1.10 4.50 2.91
N PHE A 49 -0.69 5.47 2.06
CA PHE A 49 0.70 5.65 1.69
C PHE A 49 1.58 6.01 2.89
N ARG A 50 1.14 6.95 3.73
CA ARG A 50 1.88 7.36 4.94
C ARG A 50 2.10 6.19 5.90
N GLN A 51 1.05 5.40 6.14
CA GLN A 51 1.14 4.21 6.99
C GLN A 51 2.07 3.16 6.38
N LEU A 52 2.01 2.95 5.06
CA LEU A 52 2.92 2.05 4.35
C LEU A 52 4.39 2.45 4.53
N MET A 53 4.71 3.75 4.48
CA MET A 53 6.07 4.25 4.74
C MET A 53 6.50 4.07 6.20
N GLN A 54 5.58 4.16 7.15
CA GLN A 54 5.90 3.95 8.57
C GLN A 54 6.13 2.48 8.92
N VAL A 55 5.37 1.56 8.31
CA VAL A 55 5.44 0.12 8.62
C VAL A 55 6.47 -0.62 7.78
N SER A 56 6.95 -0.02 6.68
CA SER A 56 7.98 -0.59 5.81
C SER A 56 9.29 0.21 5.90
N PRO A 57 10.12 -0.02 6.94
CA PRO A 57 11.43 0.60 7.04
C PRO A 57 12.38 0.16 5.90
N ASP A 58 12.13 -1.02 5.32
CA ASP A 58 12.90 -1.60 4.21
C ASP A 58 12.40 -1.12 2.82
N GLY A 59 11.36 -0.29 2.76
CA GLY A 59 10.75 0.18 1.51
C GLY A 59 10.06 -0.91 0.66
N THR A 60 10.03 -2.16 1.15
CA THR A 60 9.38 -3.28 0.47
C THR A 60 7.91 -3.32 0.86
N VAL A 61 7.02 -3.14 -0.11
CA VAL A 61 5.57 -3.15 0.09
C VAL A 61 4.93 -4.32 -0.64
N PRO A 62 4.06 -5.11 0.01
CA PRO A 62 3.31 -6.17 -0.65
C PRO A 62 2.50 -5.70 -1.86
N GLU A 63 2.48 -6.52 -2.93
CA GLU A 63 1.86 -6.17 -4.21
C GLU A 63 0.38 -5.78 -4.08
N HIS A 64 -0.38 -6.50 -3.23
CA HIS A 64 -1.80 -6.25 -3.04
C HIS A 64 -2.10 -4.87 -2.41
N LEU A 65 -1.22 -4.36 -1.54
CA LEU A 65 -1.37 -3.02 -0.95
C LEU A 65 -1.09 -1.92 -1.97
N MET A 66 -0.10 -2.13 -2.86
CA MET A 66 0.16 -1.23 -3.99
C MET A 66 -0.97 -1.24 -5.03
N ALA A 67 -1.53 -2.41 -5.34
CA ALA A 67 -2.69 -2.53 -6.21
C ALA A 67 -3.90 -1.76 -5.65
N ARG A 68 -4.15 -1.88 -4.34
CA ARG A 68 -5.21 -1.14 -3.65
C ARG A 68 -4.99 0.37 -3.68
N LEU A 69 -3.77 0.84 -3.38
CA LEU A 69 -3.43 2.26 -3.41
C LEU A 69 -3.69 2.86 -4.79
N ARG A 70 -3.27 2.18 -5.86
CA ARG A 70 -3.56 2.59 -7.25
C ARG A 70 -5.06 2.64 -7.54
N GLN A 71 -5.83 1.69 -7.02
CA GLN A 71 -7.27 1.65 -7.22
C GLN A 71 -7.97 2.82 -6.53
N LEU A 72 -7.61 3.14 -5.29
CA LEU A 72 -8.16 4.28 -4.53
C LEU A 72 -7.80 5.61 -5.20
N GLU A 73 -6.55 5.76 -5.65
CA GLU A 73 -6.11 6.95 -6.39
C GLU A 73 -6.88 7.11 -7.72
N ALA A 74 -7.05 6.03 -8.48
CA ALA A 74 -7.81 6.05 -9.73
C ALA A 74 -9.29 6.39 -9.50
N GLN A 75 -9.89 5.90 -8.41
CA GLN A 75 -11.26 6.27 -8.03
C GLN A 75 -11.37 7.76 -7.68
N ARG A 76 -10.42 8.29 -6.91
CA ARG A 76 -10.37 9.72 -6.54
C ARG A 76 -10.18 10.61 -7.76
N LYS A 77 -9.36 10.21 -8.74
CA LYS A 77 -9.16 10.95 -10.00
C LYS A 77 -10.38 10.92 -10.93
N ARG A 78 -11.20 9.87 -10.85
CA ARG A 78 -12.43 9.72 -11.67
C ARG A 78 -13.64 10.40 -11.05
N ALA A 79 -13.65 10.63 -9.74
CA ALA A 79 -14.67 11.45 -9.12
C ALA A 79 -14.38 12.94 -9.44
N PRO A 80 -15.33 13.69 -10.02
CA PRO A 80 -15.17 15.13 -10.11
C PRO A 80 -15.01 15.68 -8.68
N GLN A 81 -13.96 16.47 -8.47
CA GLN A 81 -13.66 17.12 -7.18
C GLN A 81 -14.92 17.80 -6.65
N GLY A 82 -15.53 17.23 -5.60
CA GLY A 82 -16.80 17.77 -5.09
C GLY A 82 -17.48 17.05 -3.95
N ALA A 83 -17.02 15.86 -3.50
CA ALA A 83 -17.73 15.15 -2.44
C ALA A 83 -16.83 14.28 -1.55
N ASN A 84 -15.84 14.87 -0.88
CA ASN A 84 -15.41 14.31 0.41
C ASN A 84 -14.85 15.36 1.36
N ALA A 85 -15.65 16.40 1.61
CA ALA A 85 -15.47 17.30 2.74
C ALA A 85 -16.57 17.05 3.77
N LYS A 86 -16.60 15.86 4.38
CA LYS A 86 -17.24 15.70 5.70
C LYS A 86 -16.81 14.40 6.39
N ARG A 87 -15.97 14.54 7.42
CA ARG A 87 -16.22 14.10 8.81
C ARG A 87 -14.90 13.95 9.58
N THR A 88 -14.41 15.05 10.13
CA THR A 88 -13.95 15.08 11.53
C THR A 88 -14.28 16.43 12.13
N SER A 89 -14.88 16.38 13.31
CA SER A 89 -15.49 17.51 14.00
C SER A 89 -14.43 18.30 14.77
N ALA A 90 -14.58 19.62 14.72
CA ALA A 90 -14.15 20.59 15.73
C ALA A 90 -12.65 20.76 16.00
N ASN A 91 -12.02 21.79 15.40
CA ASN A 91 -11.50 22.94 16.17
C ASN A 91 -11.09 24.11 15.25
N LYS A 92 -11.77 25.26 15.44
CA LYS A 92 -11.19 26.62 15.46
C LYS A 92 -10.45 27.15 14.21
N GLY A 93 -11.25 27.81 13.36
CA GLY A 93 -11.06 29.22 13.03
C GLY A 93 -9.92 29.61 12.09
N THR A 94 -10.24 29.76 10.81
CA THR A 94 -9.91 30.93 9.98
C THR A 94 -10.90 30.96 8.83
N SER A 95 -11.67 32.03 8.70
CA SER A 95 -12.46 32.33 7.51
C SER A 95 -11.49 32.61 6.36
N SER A 96 -11.23 31.62 5.51
CA SER A 96 -10.60 31.82 4.21
C SER A 96 -11.63 32.52 3.31
N ASP A 97 -11.52 33.84 3.20
CA ASP A 97 -12.22 34.60 2.17
C ASP A 97 -11.68 34.13 0.81
N PRO A 98 -12.52 33.63 -0.12
CA PRO A 98 -12.05 33.15 -1.42
C PRO A 98 -11.28 34.22 -2.22
N ASN A 99 -11.42 35.51 -1.89
CA ASN A 99 -10.65 36.59 -2.52
C ASN A 99 -9.19 36.68 -2.04
N GLN A 100 -8.83 36.06 -0.91
CA GLN A 100 -7.43 36.05 -0.44
C GLN A 100 -6.56 35.14 -1.31
N ASP A 101 -7.10 34.00 -1.73
CA ASP A 101 -6.36 33.09 -2.61
C ASP A 101 -6.03 33.77 -3.94
N ASP A 102 -7.00 34.46 -4.55
CA ASP A 102 -6.78 35.25 -5.79
C ASP A 102 -5.77 36.39 -5.60
N SER A 103 -5.75 37.03 -4.42
CA SER A 103 -4.76 38.06 -4.09
C SER A 103 -3.35 37.47 -3.95
N LEU A 104 -3.22 36.29 -3.34
CA LEU A 104 -1.93 35.60 -3.20
C LEU A 104 -1.40 35.10 -4.55
N TYR A 105 -2.27 34.62 -5.44
CA TYR A 105 -1.87 34.20 -6.79
C TYR A 105 -1.41 35.40 -7.64
N SER A 106 -2.11 36.53 -7.57
CA SER A 106 -1.72 37.74 -8.30
C SER A 106 -0.45 38.41 -7.76
N GLU A 107 -0.18 38.30 -6.46
CA GLU A 107 1.07 38.75 -5.84
C GLU A 107 2.26 37.86 -6.24
N PHE A 108 2.04 36.54 -6.35
CA PHE A 108 3.05 35.59 -6.84
C PHE A 108 3.39 35.81 -8.32
N GLU A 109 2.40 36.05 -9.18
CA GLU A 109 2.64 36.38 -10.60
C GLU A 109 3.44 37.68 -10.76
N GLN A 110 3.20 38.68 -9.91
CA GLN A 110 3.95 39.93 -9.93
C GLN A 110 5.42 39.73 -9.51
N MET A 111 5.71 38.94 -8.49
CA MET A 111 7.11 38.62 -8.13
C MET A 111 7.85 37.90 -9.26
N LEU A 112 7.18 37.01 -9.98
CA LEU A 112 7.81 36.28 -11.09
C LEU A 112 8.17 37.22 -12.26
N LEU A 113 7.34 38.24 -12.52
CA LEU A 113 7.64 39.27 -13.50
C LEU A 113 8.74 40.23 -13.03
N GLU A 114 8.81 40.52 -11.73
CA GLU A 114 9.81 41.42 -11.15
C GLU A 114 11.22 40.77 -11.12
N GLU A 115 11.31 39.44 -11.14
CA GLU A 115 12.57 38.69 -11.25
C GLU A 115 13.16 38.68 -12.68
N ASP A 116 12.39 39.02 -13.71
CA ASP A 116 12.83 39.06 -15.11
C ASP A 116 13.35 40.45 -15.56
N ASP A 117 13.25 41.51 -14.72
CA ASP A 117 13.70 42.88 -15.02
C ASP A 117 14.91 43.35 -14.18
N ALA A 118 15.81 42.41 -13.82
CA ALA A 118 17.08 42.68 -13.12
C ALA A 118 18.32 42.18 -13.90
#